data_AF-A0AAP3SQB4-F1
#
_entry.id   AF-A0AAP3SQB4-F1
#
_cell.length_a   1.000
_cell.length_b   1.000
_cell.length_c   1.000
_cell.angle_alpha   90.00
_cell.angle_beta   90.00
_cell.angle_gamma   90.00
#
_symmetry.space_group_name_H-M   'P 1'
#
loop_
_entity.id
_entity.type
_entity.pdbx_description
1 polymer ?
#
loop_
_entity_poly.entity_id
_entity_poly.type
_entity_poly.pdbx_seq_one_letter_code
_entity_poly.pdbx_strand_id
1 'polypeptide(L)'
;MNNIKKVLSAWMLVACVLPVAAQYPVIPDSVKARGAKQEAEFERKSDAAWEKALPTVLEEAKKGRPYKPWASKPEDLIKSNIPAFPGAEGGGMYTPGGRGGKVIVVTSLEDSGPGTLREACETGGARII
;
A
#
# COMPACT_ATOMS: atom_id res chain seq x y z
N MET A 1 63.23 14.38 -10.24
CA MET A 1 61.81 14.43 -10.69
C MET A 1 61.22 15.76 -10.26
N ASN A 2 61.07 16.72 -11.19
CA ASN A 2 60.80 18.13 -10.88
C ASN A 2 59.51 18.33 -10.09
N ASN A 3 59.51 19.28 -9.15
CA ASN A 3 58.38 19.61 -8.27
C ASN A 3 57.06 19.85 -9.02
N ILE A 4 57.14 20.35 -10.26
CA ILE A 4 55.99 20.52 -11.17
C ILE A 4 55.28 19.20 -11.46
N LYS A 5 56.03 18.10 -11.68
CA LYS A 5 55.43 16.78 -11.96
C LYS A 5 54.72 16.23 -10.74
N LYS A 6 55.25 16.49 -9.52
CA LYS A 6 54.63 16.07 -8.26
C LYS A 6 53.33 16.83 -7.97
N VAL A 7 53.31 18.14 -8.23
CA VAL A 7 52.11 18.98 -8.08
C VAL A 7 51.03 18.57 -9.07
N LEU A 8 51.39 18.33 -10.33
CA LEU A 8 50.45 17.85 -11.35
C LEU A 8 49.90 16.46 -11.02
N SER A 9 50.73 15.52 -10.56
CA SER A 9 50.25 14.21 -10.14
C SER A 9 49.36 14.26 -8.90
N ALA A 10 49.64 15.16 -7.94
CA ALA A 10 48.78 15.36 -6.77
C ALA A 10 47.43 15.97 -7.14
N TRP A 11 47.42 16.94 -8.06
CA TRP A 11 46.18 17.52 -8.60
C TRP A 11 45.34 16.51 -9.38
N MET A 12 45.98 15.65 -10.17
CA MET A 12 45.29 14.60 -10.92
C MET A 12 44.68 13.54 -9.98
N LEU A 13 45.37 13.21 -8.88
CA LEU A 13 44.85 12.31 -7.85
C LEU A 13 43.64 12.91 -7.12
N VAL A 14 43.67 14.20 -6.77
CA VAL A 14 42.54 14.90 -6.14
C VAL A 14 41.33 14.99 -7.08
N ALA A 15 41.55 15.22 -8.38
CA ALA A 15 40.46 15.24 -9.37
C ALA A 15 39.78 13.87 -9.54
N CYS A 16 40.51 12.77 -9.35
CA CYS A 16 39.98 11.40 -9.45
C CYS A 16 39.18 10.94 -8.20
N VAL A 17 39.25 11.64 -7.07
CA VAL A 17 38.49 11.31 -5.83
C VAL A 17 37.29 12.23 -5.61
N LEU A 18 36.95 13.10 -6.56
CA LEU A 18 35.69 13.84 -6.46
C LEU A 18 34.54 12.84 -6.45
N PRO A 19 33.70 12.82 -5.40
CA PRO A 19 32.56 11.93 -5.37
C PRO A 19 31.70 12.28 -6.57
N VAL A 20 31.58 11.33 -7.49
CA VAL A 20 30.48 11.32 -8.46
C VAL A 20 29.23 11.17 -7.62
N ALA A 21 28.71 12.29 -7.14
CA ALA A 21 27.41 12.33 -6.51
C ALA A 21 26.42 11.89 -7.58
N ALA A 22 25.94 10.65 -7.47
CA ALA A 22 24.78 10.22 -8.20
C ALA A 22 23.62 11.12 -7.74
N GLN A 23 23.46 12.25 -8.41
CA GLN A 23 22.51 13.28 -8.02
C GLN A 23 21.11 12.75 -8.35
N TYR A 24 20.41 12.26 -7.33
CA TYR A 24 19.00 11.95 -7.47
C TYR A 24 18.26 13.18 -7.99
N PRO A 25 17.33 13.01 -8.96
CA PRO A 25 16.59 14.13 -9.51
C PRO A 25 15.89 14.93 -8.40
N VAL A 26 16.15 16.24 -8.36
CA VAL A 26 15.44 17.16 -7.46
C VAL A 26 14.05 17.40 -8.05
N ILE A 27 13.00 17.02 -7.30
CA ILE A 27 11.62 17.22 -7.74
C ILE A 27 11.31 18.73 -7.77
N PRO A 28 10.87 19.29 -8.92
CA PRO A 28 10.47 20.70 -8.98
C PRO A 28 9.31 21.00 -8.03
N ASP A 29 9.25 22.22 -7.48
CA ASP A 29 8.21 22.59 -6.51
C ASP A 29 6.80 22.53 -7.09
N SER A 30 6.64 22.79 -8.40
CA SER A 30 5.37 22.60 -9.10
C SER A 30 4.90 21.14 -9.10
N VAL A 31 5.83 20.19 -9.20
CA VAL A 31 5.54 18.76 -9.16
C VAL A 31 5.21 18.31 -7.73
N LYS A 32 5.94 18.83 -6.72
CA LYS A 32 5.60 18.60 -5.31
C LYS A 32 4.19 19.11 -4.98
N ALA A 33 3.87 20.33 -5.42
CA ALA A 33 2.55 20.91 -5.19
C ALA A 33 1.43 20.12 -5.89
N ARG A 34 1.67 19.61 -7.11
CA ARG A 34 0.74 18.71 -7.79
C ARG A 34 0.55 17.39 -7.02
N GLY A 35 1.65 16.79 -6.56
CA GLY A 35 1.62 15.57 -5.75
C GLY A 35 0.81 15.76 -4.47
N ALA A 36 1.08 16.83 -3.71
CA ALA A 36 0.37 17.14 -2.48
C ALA A 36 -1.14 17.36 -2.70
N LYS A 37 -1.54 17.97 -3.82
CA LYS A 37 -2.97 18.11 -4.19
C LYS A 37 -3.62 16.76 -4.46
N GLN A 38 -2.94 15.88 -5.22
CA GLN A 38 -3.45 14.54 -5.53
C GLN A 38 -3.55 13.68 -4.27
N GLU A 39 -2.53 13.73 -3.41
CA GLU A 39 -2.49 13.06 -2.12
C GLU A 39 -3.64 13.53 -1.21
N ALA A 40 -3.86 14.85 -1.08
CA ALA A 40 -4.98 15.38 -0.31
C ALA A 40 -6.35 14.90 -0.83
N GLU A 41 -6.53 14.77 -2.14
CA GLU A 41 -7.76 14.21 -2.71
C GLU A 41 -7.91 12.71 -2.43
N PHE A 42 -6.81 11.95 -2.46
CA PHE A 42 -6.81 10.52 -2.14
C PHE A 42 -7.10 10.27 -0.67
N GLU A 43 -6.45 11.01 0.23
CA GLU A 43 -6.70 10.93 1.68
C GLU A 43 -8.16 11.26 1.99
N ARG A 44 -8.68 12.35 1.42
CA ARG A 44 -10.11 12.70 1.60
C ARG A 44 -11.06 11.57 1.18
N LYS A 45 -10.79 10.91 0.05
CA LYS A 45 -11.61 9.77 -0.43
C LYS A 45 -11.44 8.54 0.45
N SER A 46 -10.20 8.25 0.86
CA SER A 46 -9.85 7.14 1.74
C SER A 46 -10.52 7.28 3.11
N ASP A 47 -10.42 8.45 3.72
CA ASP A 47 -11.04 8.77 5.01
C ASP A 47 -12.55 8.65 4.95
N ALA A 48 -13.19 9.20 3.91
CA ALA A 48 -14.64 9.08 3.73
C ALA A 48 -15.10 7.62 3.55
N ALA A 49 -14.34 6.81 2.79
CA ALA A 49 -14.61 5.39 2.64
C ALA A 49 -14.42 4.64 3.96
N TRP A 50 -13.39 5.00 4.73
CA TRP A 50 -13.10 4.38 6.02
C TRP A 50 -14.17 4.73 7.06
N GLU A 51 -14.62 5.98 7.11
CA GLU A 51 -15.72 6.43 7.98
C GLU A 51 -17.00 5.63 7.72
N LYS A 52 -17.32 5.38 6.44
CA LYS A 52 -18.45 4.54 6.04
C LYS A 52 -18.26 3.06 6.42
N ALA A 53 -17.05 2.53 6.27
CA ALA A 53 -16.73 1.12 6.50
C ALA A 53 -16.60 0.78 8.00
N LEU A 54 -16.16 1.73 8.83
CA LEU A 54 -15.76 1.50 10.22
C LEU A 54 -16.88 0.88 11.09
N PRO A 55 -18.16 1.30 11.01
CA PRO A 55 -19.23 0.67 11.79
C PRO A 55 -19.36 -0.83 11.51
N THR A 56 -19.34 -1.22 10.23
CA THR A 56 -19.39 -2.62 9.80
C THR A 56 -18.18 -3.40 10.32
N VAL A 57 -16.98 -2.82 10.22
CA VAL A 57 -15.74 -3.44 10.69
C VAL A 57 -15.78 -3.66 12.21
N LEU A 58 -16.26 -2.68 12.98
CA LEU A 58 -16.40 -2.80 14.44
C LEU A 58 -17.48 -3.80 14.85
N GLU A 59 -18.57 -3.91 14.08
CA GLU A 59 -19.60 -4.93 14.28
C GLU A 59 -19.03 -6.34 14.03
N GLU A 60 -18.32 -6.54 12.93
CA GLU A 60 -17.66 -7.82 12.63
C GLU A 60 -16.58 -8.18 13.65
N ALA A 61 -15.86 -7.19 14.18
CA ALA A 61 -14.90 -7.38 15.26
C ALA A 61 -15.56 -8.00 16.51
N LYS A 62 -16.77 -7.56 16.86
CA LYS A 62 -17.56 -8.16 17.96
C LYS A 62 -17.99 -9.60 17.66
N LYS A 63 -18.16 -9.95 16.38
CA LYS A 63 -18.50 -11.31 15.90
C LYS A 63 -17.28 -12.23 15.75
N GLY A 64 -16.13 -11.84 16.29
CA GLY A 64 -14.91 -12.65 16.26
C GLY A 64 -14.03 -12.42 15.03
N ARG A 65 -14.26 -11.33 14.26
CA ARG A 65 -13.39 -10.90 13.16
C ARG A 65 -12.63 -9.61 13.50
N PRO A 66 -11.68 -9.65 14.47
CA PRO A 66 -11.01 -8.45 14.94
C PRO A 66 -10.30 -7.69 13.82
N TYR A 67 -10.49 -6.37 13.79
CA TYR A 67 -9.64 -5.45 13.04
C TYR A 67 -8.39 -5.14 13.87
N LYS A 68 -7.21 -5.44 13.32
CA LYS A 68 -5.90 -5.25 13.98
C LYS A 68 -4.97 -4.43 13.08
N PRO A 69 -4.99 -3.09 13.16
CA PRO A 69 -4.18 -2.23 12.29
C PRO A 69 -2.67 -2.38 12.52
N TRP A 70 -2.25 -2.92 13.65
CA TRP A 70 -0.86 -3.20 14.00
C TRP A 70 -0.45 -4.67 13.78
N ALA A 71 -1.25 -5.48 13.08
CA ALA A 71 -0.90 -6.86 12.78
C ALA A 71 0.38 -6.92 11.94
N SER A 72 1.38 -7.68 12.40
CA SER A 72 2.70 -7.77 11.76
C SER A 72 3.17 -9.22 11.59
N LYS A 73 2.64 -10.13 12.39
CA LYS A 73 2.99 -11.55 12.36
C LYS A 73 1.80 -12.41 11.91
N PRO A 74 2.04 -13.59 11.31
CA PRO A 74 0.97 -14.49 10.90
C PRO A 74 0.03 -14.91 12.04
N GLU A 75 0.52 -14.93 13.29
CA GLU A 75 -0.26 -15.29 14.49
C GLU A 75 -1.23 -14.17 14.91
N ASP A 76 -1.00 -12.95 14.46
CA ASP A 76 -1.90 -11.83 14.75
C ASP A 76 -3.23 -11.97 14.00
N LEU A 77 -3.25 -12.71 12.89
CA LEU A 77 -4.38 -12.83 11.99
C LEU A 77 -5.20 -14.10 12.23
N ILE A 78 -6.49 -14.02 11.92
CA ILE A 78 -7.39 -15.17 11.99
C ILE A 78 -7.01 -16.15 10.89
N LYS A 79 -6.85 -17.43 11.26
CA LYS A 79 -6.64 -18.53 10.33
C LYS A 79 -7.93 -19.35 10.22
N SER A 80 -8.28 -19.72 9.00
CA SER A 80 -9.37 -20.64 8.70
C SER A 80 -8.94 -22.09 8.95
N ASN A 81 -9.90 -22.96 9.32
CA ASN A 81 -9.67 -24.40 9.48
C ASN A 81 -9.59 -25.16 8.15
N ILE A 82 -9.97 -24.51 7.06
CA ILE A 82 -9.87 -25.05 5.69
C ILE A 82 -9.03 -24.12 4.81
N PRO A 83 -8.39 -24.64 3.75
CA PRO A 83 -7.69 -23.82 2.78
C PRO A 83 -8.60 -22.75 2.14
N ALA A 84 -8.01 -21.69 1.61
CA ALA A 84 -8.71 -20.60 0.94
C ALA A 84 -9.47 -21.11 -0.29
N PHE A 85 -8.82 -21.98 -1.07
CA PHE A 85 -9.37 -22.73 -2.19
C PHE A 85 -8.67 -24.11 -2.29
N PRO A 86 -9.24 -25.08 -3.02
CA PRO A 86 -8.61 -26.39 -3.19
C PRO A 86 -7.21 -26.28 -3.79
N GLY A 87 -6.22 -26.88 -3.12
CA GLY A 87 -4.81 -26.81 -3.55
C GLY A 87 -4.07 -25.52 -3.19
N ALA A 88 -4.63 -24.66 -2.33
CA ALA A 88 -3.90 -23.50 -1.83
C ALA A 88 -2.69 -23.93 -0.98
N GLU A 89 -1.53 -23.34 -1.26
CA GLU A 89 -0.25 -23.62 -0.58
C GLU A 89 0.38 -22.34 -0.01
N GLY A 90 1.44 -22.50 0.79
CA GLY A 90 2.22 -21.39 1.36
C GLY A 90 1.57 -20.71 2.57
N GLY A 91 2.15 -19.58 3.01
CA GLY A 91 1.76 -18.92 4.26
C GLY A 91 0.34 -18.33 4.27
N GLY A 92 -0.23 -18.08 3.09
CA GLY A 92 -1.58 -17.54 2.92
C GLY A 92 -2.68 -18.60 2.80
N MET A 93 -2.35 -19.90 2.76
CA MET A 93 -3.32 -20.95 2.42
C MET A 93 -4.56 -20.98 3.33
N TYR A 94 -4.45 -20.54 4.58
CA TYR A 94 -5.56 -20.50 5.54
C TYR A 94 -6.20 -19.11 5.70
N THR A 95 -5.98 -18.19 4.77
CA THR A 95 -6.64 -16.88 4.80
C THR A 95 -8.14 -17.05 4.59
N PRO A 96 -9.01 -16.55 5.49
CA PRO A 96 -10.46 -16.74 5.37
C PRO A 96 -11.10 -15.93 4.24
N GLY A 97 -10.45 -14.84 3.81
CA GLY A 97 -10.97 -13.93 2.80
C GLY A 97 -12.38 -13.43 3.13
N GLY A 98 -13.24 -13.38 2.12
CA GLY A 98 -14.64 -12.98 2.22
C GLY A 98 -15.60 -14.01 2.83
N ARG A 99 -15.12 -15.19 3.25
CA ARG A 99 -15.98 -16.30 3.68
C ARG A 99 -16.90 -15.89 4.83
N GLY A 100 -18.18 -16.26 4.74
CA GLY A 100 -19.21 -15.89 5.71
C GLY A 100 -19.60 -14.40 5.70
N GLY A 101 -19.07 -13.63 4.75
CA GLY A 101 -19.40 -12.23 4.55
C GLY A 101 -20.55 -12.01 3.57
N LYS A 102 -20.76 -10.74 3.20
CA LYS A 102 -21.80 -10.33 2.24
C LYS A 102 -21.42 -10.75 0.81
N VAL A 103 -22.37 -11.28 0.04
CA VAL A 103 -22.21 -11.44 -1.41
C VAL A 103 -22.67 -10.16 -2.09
N ILE A 104 -21.81 -9.56 -2.91
CA ILE A 104 -22.06 -8.31 -3.61
C ILE A 104 -21.89 -8.57 -5.11
N VAL A 105 -22.93 -8.33 -5.90
CA VAL A 105 -22.85 -8.49 -7.35
C VAL A 105 -22.52 -7.13 -7.97
N VAL A 106 -21.43 -7.06 -8.73
CA VAL A 106 -21.08 -5.88 -9.52
C VAL A 106 -22.00 -5.80 -10.74
N THR A 107 -22.66 -4.67 -10.91
CA THR A 107 -23.63 -4.41 -11.99
C THR A 107 -23.21 -3.28 -12.93
N SER A 108 -22.08 -2.62 -12.64
CA SER A 108 -21.54 -1.51 -13.43
C SER A 108 -20.02 -1.61 -13.59
N LEU A 109 -19.52 -1.21 -14.76
CA LEU A 109 -18.09 -1.12 -15.07
C LEU A 109 -17.50 0.29 -14.82
N GLU A 110 -18.34 1.23 -14.39
CA GLU A 110 -17.88 2.56 -14.01
C GLU A 110 -16.91 2.48 -12.82
N ASP A 111 -16.00 3.46 -12.71
CA ASP A 111 -15.00 3.45 -11.63
C ASP A 111 -15.61 3.76 -10.25
N SER A 112 -16.72 4.48 -10.20
CA SER A 112 -17.34 4.89 -8.93
C SER A 112 -18.85 5.00 -9.04
N GLY A 113 -19.53 4.92 -7.90
CA GLY A 113 -20.98 4.98 -7.79
C GLY A 113 -21.63 3.62 -7.56
N PRO A 114 -22.97 3.58 -7.51
CA PRO A 114 -23.73 2.37 -7.20
C PRO A 114 -23.46 1.22 -8.17
N GLY A 115 -23.25 0.02 -7.62
CA GLY A 115 -23.07 -1.20 -8.41
C GLY A 115 -21.68 -1.40 -9.01
N THR A 116 -20.72 -0.52 -8.69
CA THR A 116 -19.33 -0.60 -9.17
C THR A 116 -18.47 -1.50 -8.30
N LEU A 117 -17.37 -2.01 -8.87
CA LEU A 117 -16.38 -2.80 -8.11
C LEU A 117 -15.77 -1.99 -6.95
N ARG A 118 -15.54 -0.68 -7.16
CA ARG A 118 -14.99 0.21 -6.12
C ARG A 118 -15.92 0.28 -4.91
N GLU A 119 -17.21 0.49 -5.12
CA GLU A 119 -18.19 0.53 -4.03
C GLU A 119 -18.19 -0.79 -3.23
N ALA A 120 -18.13 -1.93 -3.92
CA ALA A 120 -18.05 -3.25 -3.29
C ALA A 120 -16.78 -3.40 -2.42
N CYS A 121 -15.65 -2.90 -2.91
CA CYS A 121 -14.37 -2.87 -2.17
C CYS A 121 -14.36 -1.88 -0.99
N GLU A 122 -15.17 -0.82 -1.02
CA GLU A 122 -15.20 0.23 0.02
C GLU A 122 -16.26 -0.03 1.11
N THR A 123 -17.09 -1.07 1.00
CA THR A 123 -18.20 -1.36 1.94
C THR A 123 -17.76 -1.65 3.39
N GLY A 124 -16.50 -2.00 3.62
CA GLY A 124 -16.02 -2.51 4.91
C GLY A 124 -16.42 -3.96 5.15
N GLY A 125 -15.83 -4.58 6.16
CA GLY A 125 -16.11 -5.98 6.53
C GLY A 125 -15.77 -7.02 5.47
N ALA A 126 -16.18 -8.25 5.73
CA ALA A 126 -15.97 -9.39 4.87
C ALA A 126 -16.99 -9.45 3.74
N ARG A 127 -16.50 -9.68 2.52
CA ARG A 127 -17.35 -9.76 1.33
C ARG A 127 -16.78 -10.66 0.25
N ILE A 128 -17.69 -11.23 -0.53
CA ILE A 128 -17.43 -11.92 -1.78
C ILE A 128 -18.02 -11.03 -2.87
N ILE A 129 -17.21 -10.70 -3.86
CA ILE A 129 -17.58 -9.85 -4.99
C ILE A 129 -17.60 -10.72 -6.24
#